data_AF-A0A7Y3IBM0-F1
#
_entry.id   AF-A0A7Y3IBM0-F1
#
_cell.length_a   1.000
_cell.length_b   1.000
_cell.length_c   1.000
_cell.angle_alpha   90.00
_cell.angle_beta   90.00
_cell.angle_gamma   90.00
#
_symmetry.space_group_name_H-M   'P 1'
#
loop_
_entity.id
_entity.type
_entity.pdbx_description
1 polymer ?
#
loop_
_entity_poly.entity_id
_entity_poly.type
_entity_poly.pdbx_seq_one_letter_code
_entity_poly.pdbx_strand_id
1 'polypeptide(L)'
;MAHVGRARVRLNLGDFAGALADAQMVPDGFMAVATRDGSQATRYNYQFERINDPSPDFNNHGSITPSFRDLTVDGAGEHTQADGTPDPRVNVTTLDRLSADFATIHYFHDKANSRSDPVTVASYKEAQLFIAEASAQLNDLTTAIDVINDLHTAAGLPTWGGSADQATVLAHVQDERKRELFVEGGHRLNDMLRFGVPFLGDPGSDFPNGLDQTGAEFGDVTCFELPLVESLNNPNVGG
;
A
#
# COMPACT_ATOMS: atom_id res chain seq x y z
N MET A 1 19.17 -0.93 0.09
CA MET A 1 18.69 0.29 -0.61
C MET A 1 18.75 0.10 -2.12
N ALA A 2 19.95 0.10 -2.73
CA ALA A 2 20.09 0.06 -4.19
C ALA A 2 19.41 -1.17 -4.83
N HIS A 3 19.54 -2.35 -4.20
CA HIS A 3 18.88 -3.57 -4.67
C HIS A 3 17.35 -3.47 -4.66
N VAL A 4 16.73 -2.95 -3.58
CA VAL A 4 15.27 -2.75 -3.52
C VAL A 4 14.80 -1.79 -4.60
N GLY A 5 15.49 -0.66 -4.78
CA GLY A 5 15.14 0.31 -5.82
C GLY A 5 15.26 -0.26 -7.24
N ARG A 6 16.32 -1.02 -7.52
CA ARG A 6 16.53 -1.66 -8.82
C ARG A 6 15.50 -2.77 -9.09
N ALA A 7 15.17 -3.57 -8.08
CA ALA A 7 14.11 -4.57 -8.16
C ALA A 7 12.75 -3.92 -8.50
N ARG A 8 12.38 -2.84 -7.80
CA ARG A 8 11.15 -2.08 -8.04
C ARG A 8 11.06 -1.58 -9.49
N VAL A 9 12.14 -1.00 -10.00
CA VAL A 9 12.19 -0.50 -11.39
C VAL A 9 12.05 -1.65 -12.40
N ARG A 10 12.78 -2.74 -12.21
CA ARG A 10 12.73 -3.91 -13.11
C ARG A 10 11.36 -4.57 -13.14
N LEU A 11 10.72 -4.68 -11.99
CA LEU A 11 9.37 -5.18 -11.81
C LEU A 11 8.33 -4.30 -12.55
N ASN A 12 8.51 -2.98 -12.56
CA ASN A 12 7.69 -2.06 -13.36
C ASN A 12 7.96 -2.18 -14.88
N LEU A 13 9.18 -2.55 -15.27
CA LEU A 13 9.56 -2.77 -16.68
C LEU A 13 9.18 -4.16 -17.21
N GLY A 14 8.65 -5.05 -16.35
CA GLY A 14 8.37 -6.45 -16.70
C GLY A 14 9.62 -7.34 -16.76
N ASP A 15 10.78 -6.86 -16.30
CA ASP A 15 11.99 -7.67 -16.14
C ASP A 15 11.93 -8.46 -14.82
N PHE A 16 11.08 -9.49 -14.80
CA PHE A 16 10.83 -10.28 -13.59
C PHE A 16 12.07 -11.06 -13.14
N ALA A 17 12.84 -11.62 -14.07
CA ALA A 17 14.08 -12.33 -13.74
C ALA A 17 15.12 -11.39 -13.10
N GLY A 18 15.28 -10.19 -13.65
CA GLY A 18 16.16 -9.18 -13.06
C GLY A 18 15.63 -8.63 -11.74
N ALA A 19 14.31 -8.49 -11.57
CA ALA A 19 13.71 -8.06 -10.30
C ALA A 19 13.97 -9.10 -9.20
N LEU A 20 13.76 -10.38 -9.50
CA LEU A 20 14.02 -11.50 -8.60
C LEU A 20 15.49 -11.54 -8.15
N ALA A 21 16.43 -11.45 -9.09
CA ALA A 21 17.86 -11.47 -8.80
C ALA A 21 18.29 -10.32 -7.87
N ASP A 22 17.68 -9.14 -7.99
CA ASP A 22 17.97 -8.01 -7.12
C ASP A 22 17.32 -8.14 -5.75
N ALA A 23 16.06 -8.57 -5.70
CA ALA A 23 15.32 -8.70 -4.46
C ALA A 23 15.96 -9.74 -3.52
N GLN A 24 16.49 -10.83 -4.07
CA GLN A 24 17.23 -11.85 -3.31
C GLN A 24 18.53 -11.34 -2.67
N MET A 25 19.09 -10.23 -3.15
CA MET A 25 20.31 -9.63 -2.57
C MET A 25 20.01 -8.74 -1.36
N VAL A 26 18.74 -8.53 -1.01
CA VAL A 26 18.35 -7.68 0.12
C VAL A 26 18.47 -8.52 1.40
N PRO A 27 19.32 -8.12 2.36
CA PRO A 27 19.52 -8.91 3.57
C PRO A 27 18.28 -8.84 4.46
N ASP A 28 18.05 -9.93 5.21
CA ASP A 28 17.00 -9.97 6.24
C ASP A 28 17.17 -8.83 7.26
N GLY A 29 16.04 -8.29 7.72
CA GLY A 29 15.97 -7.13 8.59
C GLY A 29 16.36 -5.80 7.94
N PHE A 30 16.67 -5.75 6.63
CA PHE A 30 16.95 -4.49 5.94
C PHE A 30 15.75 -3.54 6.05
N MET A 31 16.03 -2.31 6.49
CA MET A 31 15.04 -1.24 6.56
C MET A 31 15.71 0.10 6.26
N ALA A 32 15.07 0.89 5.41
CA ALA A 32 15.46 2.26 5.16
C ALA A 32 14.26 3.18 5.36
N VAL A 33 14.53 4.26 6.09
CA VAL A 33 13.50 5.19 6.53
C VAL A 33 13.85 6.63 6.19
N ALA A 34 12.83 7.44 5.94
CA ALA A 34 12.92 8.89 5.93
C ALA A 34 12.73 9.40 7.36
N THR A 35 13.77 10.03 7.92
CA THR A 35 13.71 10.59 9.28
C THR A 35 12.73 11.76 9.36
N ARG A 36 11.97 11.81 10.46
CA ARG A 36 11.05 12.89 10.78
C ARG A 36 11.49 13.59 12.07
N ASP A 37 10.91 14.74 12.34
CA ASP A 37 11.22 15.54 13.52
C ASP A 37 9.96 16.27 13.98
N GLY A 38 9.70 16.27 15.28
CA GLY A 38 8.51 16.90 15.87
C GLY A 38 8.67 18.37 16.25
N SER A 39 9.86 18.96 16.04
CA SER A 39 10.15 20.36 16.40
C SER A 39 10.01 21.34 15.22
N GLN A 40 10.10 20.83 13.97
CA GLN A 40 9.97 21.63 12.76
C GLN A 40 8.82 21.13 11.89
N ALA A 41 7.83 21.99 11.64
CA ALA A 41 6.63 21.65 10.88
C ALA A 41 6.91 21.06 9.49
N THR A 42 7.98 21.50 8.82
CA THR A 42 8.39 20.95 7.50
C THR A 42 8.91 19.51 7.57
N ARG A 43 9.22 19.02 8.77
CA ARG A 43 9.76 17.68 9.03
C ARG A 43 8.76 16.75 9.73
N TYR A 44 7.55 17.23 10.02
CA TYR A 44 6.53 16.41 10.66
C TYR A 44 6.23 15.16 9.82
N ASN A 45 5.94 14.07 10.51
CA ASN A 45 5.25 12.95 9.93
C ASN A 45 3.79 13.35 9.70
N TYR A 46 3.42 13.56 8.43
CA TYR A 46 2.06 13.97 8.09
C TYR A 46 1.03 12.85 8.19
N GLN A 47 1.42 11.57 8.23
CA GLN A 47 0.47 10.50 8.54
C GLN A 47 -0.05 10.66 9.96
N PHE A 48 0.84 10.91 10.92
CA PHE A 48 0.43 11.25 12.27
C PHE A 48 -0.35 12.57 12.30
N GLU A 49 0.27 13.66 11.81
CA GLU A 49 -0.29 15.01 11.92
C GLU A 49 -1.65 15.19 11.24
N ARG A 50 -1.93 14.46 10.15
CA ARG A 50 -3.12 14.69 9.31
C ARG A 50 -4.15 13.56 9.38
N ILE A 51 -3.81 12.42 9.99
CA ILE A 51 -4.67 11.23 10.03
C ILE A 51 -4.72 10.62 11.43
N ASN A 52 -3.58 10.33 12.08
CA ASN A 52 -3.62 9.53 13.32
C ASN A 52 -3.72 10.35 14.61
N ASP A 53 -3.47 11.66 14.58
CA ASP A 53 -3.54 12.49 15.78
C ASP A 53 -4.96 12.41 16.40
N PRO A 54 -5.11 11.81 17.60
CA PRO A 54 -6.41 11.61 18.22
C PRO A 54 -6.96 12.92 18.79
N SER A 55 -6.23 14.03 18.74
CA SER A 55 -6.72 15.33 19.18
C SER A 55 -8.05 15.68 18.47
N PRO A 56 -8.98 16.35 19.16
CA PRO A 56 -10.25 16.79 18.59
C PRO A 56 -10.09 17.99 17.64
N ASP A 57 -8.85 18.47 17.45
CA ASP A 57 -8.54 19.56 16.56
C ASP A 57 -8.72 19.10 15.10
N PHE A 58 -8.96 20.05 14.19
CA PHE A 58 -9.31 19.83 12.77
C PHE A 58 -8.25 19.13 11.92
N ASN A 59 -7.28 18.47 12.53
CA ASN A 59 -6.16 17.80 11.91
C ASN A 59 -6.51 16.42 11.31
N ASN A 60 -7.77 15.98 11.35
CA ASN A 60 -8.26 14.73 10.75
C ASN A 60 -8.67 14.95 9.27
N HIS A 61 -7.69 15.12 8.38
CA HIS A 61 -7.90 15.49 6.96
C HIS A 61 -8.01 14.30 6.01
N GLY A 62 -8.01 13.08 6.53
CA GLY A 62 -8.21 11.86 5.75
C GLY A 62 -8.80 10.77 6.62
N SER A 63 -9.35 9.74 5.99
CA SER A 63 -9.88 8.55 6.66
C SER A 63 -9.48 7.32 5.86
N ILE A 64 -9.33 6.19 6.54
CA ILE A 64 -8.96 4.93 5.89
C ILE A 64 -10.19 4.33 5.20
N THR A 65 -10.06 4.02 3.92
CA THR A 65 -11.15 3.52 3.06
C THR A 65 -11.67 2.13 3.51
N PRO A 66 -12.95 1.76 3.24
CA PRO A 66 -13.54 0.49 3.68
C PRO A 66 -12.75 -0.76 3.29
N SER A 67 -12.10 -0.76 2.14
CA SER A 67 -11.28 -1.88 1.67
C SER A 67 -10.05 -2.22 2.53
N PHE A 68 -9.72 -1.43 3.55
CA PHE A 68 -8.67 -1.72 4.54
C PHE A 68 -9.20 -1.96 5.96
N ARG A 69 -10.51 -1.98 6.17
CA ARG A 69 -11.12 -2.17 7.49
C ARG A 69 -11.37 -3.66 7.74
N ASP A 70 -11.25 -4.10 8.99
CA ASP A 70 -11.57 -5.47 9.42
C ASP A 70 -10.95 -6.57 8.55
N LEU A 71 -9.73 -6.35 8.05
CA LEU A 71 -9.04 -7.34 7.23
C LEU A 71 -8.67 -8.56 8.05
N THR A 72 -9.02 -9.74 7.54
CA THR A 72 -8.81 -11.03 8.20
C THR A 72 -8.15 -12.02 7.25
N VAL A 73 -7.68 -13.13 7.80
CA VAL A 73 -7.22 -14.32 7.09
C VAL A 73 -7.95 -15.54 7.64
N ASP A 74 -8.57 -16.33 6.78
CA ASP A 74 -9.35 -17.49 7.22
C ASP A 74 -8.47 -18.69 7.61
N GLY A 75 -9.10 -19.78 8.06
CA GLY A 75 -8.37 -20.99 8.47
C GLY A 75 -7.62 -21.72 7.34
N ALA A 76 -7.88 -21.38 6.07
CA ALA A 76 -7.18 -21.89 4.90
C ALA A 76 -6.06 -20.94 4.42
N GLY A 77 -5.85 -19.81 5.11
CA GLY A 77 -4.89 -18.78 4.74
C GLY A 77 -5.40 -17.85 3.65
N GLU A 78 -6.70 -17.89 3.30
CA GLU A 78 -7.27 -16.98 2.31
C GLU A 78 -7.50 -15.60 2.91
N HIS A 79 -7.25 -14.58 2.10
CA HIS A 79 -7.52 -13.21 2.48
C HIS A 79 -9.03 -12.93 2.50
N THR A 80 -9.51 -12.48 3.64
CA THR A 80 -10.93 -12.20 3.88
C THR A 80 -11.11 -10.83 4.56
N GLN A 81 -12.36 -10.47 4.83
CA GLN A 81 -12.74 -9.31 5.61
C GLN A 81 -13.85 -9.70 6.60
N ALA A 82 -13.64 -9.41 7.88
CA ALA A 82 -14.54 -9.73 9.00
C ALA A 82 -14.83 -11.24 9.21
N ASP A 83 -14.04 -12.14 8.62
CA ASP A 83 -14.21 -13.59 8.73
C ASP A 83 -12.85 -14.31 8.83
N GLY A 84 -12.40 -14.59 10.06
CA GLY A 84 -11.14 -15.27 10.33
C GLY A 84 -10.28 -14.57 11.37
N THR A 85 -8.98 -14.84 11.32
CA THR A 85 -7.97 -14.22 12.19
C THR A 85 -7.69 -12.79 11.71
N PRO A 86 -7.83 -11.75 12.57
CA PRO A 86 -7.51 -10.37 12.18
C PRO A 86 -6.06 -10.22 11.73
N ASP A 87 -5.84 -9.49 10.64
CA ASP A 87 -4.50 -9.20 10.12
C ASP A 87 -3.85 -8.05 10.92
N PRO A 88 -2.84 -8.32 11.76
CA PRO A 88 -2.25 -7.29 12.63
C PRO A 88 -1.46 -6.23 11.86
N ARG A 89 -1.16 -6.46 10.58
CA ARG A 89 -0.40 -5.53 9.74
C ARG A 89 -1.26 -4.37 9.24
N VAL A 90 -2.58 -4.53 9.25
CA VAL A 90 -3.55 -3.51 8.85
C VAL A 90 -4.48 -3.22 10.03
N ASN A 91 -3.99 -2.41 10.95
CA ASN A 91 -4.75 -2.01 12.11
C ASN A 91 -5.52 -0.71 11.84
N VAL A 92 -6.84 -0.81 11.82
CA VAL A 92 -7.72 0.33 11.54
C VAL A 92 -8.73 0.45 12.67
N THR A 93 -8.82 1.63 13.25
CA THR A 93 -9.74 1.92 14.37
C THR A 93 -10.46 3.24 14.16
N THR A 94 -11.55 3.46 14.89
CA THR A 94 -12.36 4.68 14.84
C THR A 94 -12.80 5.06 16.24
N LEU A 95 -13.06 6.35 16.46
CA LEU A 95 -13.73 6.89 17.65
C LEU A 95 -15.17 7.30 17.36
N ASP A 96 -15.73 6.85 16.23
CA ASP A 96 -17.06 7.19 15.71
C ASP A 96 -17.30 8.71 15.61
N ARG A 97 -16.23 9.44 15.30
CA ARG A 97 -16.25 10.89 15.07
C ARG A 97 -16.19 11.21 13.59
N LEU A 98 -16.77 12.34 13.20
CA LEU A 98 -16.64 12.86 11.85
C LEU A 98 -15.24 13.46 11.64
N SER A 99 -14.75 13.38 10.40
CA SER A 99 -13.51 13.98 9.94
C SER A 99 -13.71 15.49 9.74
N ALA A 100 -12.67 16.21 9.29
CA ALA A 100 -12.74 17.66 9.09
C ALA A 100 -13.80 18.12 8.06
N ASP A 101 -14.34 17.20 7.25
CA ASP A 101 -15.41 17.43 6.28
C ASP A 101 -16.83 17.38 6.88
N PHE A 102 -16.98 17.01 8.16
CA PHE A 102 -18.27 16.80 8.83
C PHE A 102 -19.21 15.79 8.15
N ALA A 103 -18.68 14.88 7.34
CA ALA A 103 -19.46 13.87 6.63
C ALA A 103 -18.88 12.46 6.78
N THR A 104 -17.55 12.33 6.79
CA THR A 104 -16.87 11.04 6.78
C THR A 104 -16.49 10.61 8.18
N ILE A 105 -16.86 9.39 8.59
CA ILE A 105 -16.35 8.80 9.84
C ILE A 105 -14.83 8.66 9.75
N HIS A 106 -14.13 9.12 10.78
CA HIS A 106 -12.68 9.15 10.84
C HIS A 106 -12.10 7.81 11.31
N TYR A 107 -11.46 7.09 10.38
CA TYR A 107 -10.71 5.86 10.64
C TYR A 107 -9.21 6.14 10.53
N PHE A 108 -8.45 5.67 11.51
CA PHE A 108 -7.00 5.88 11.66
C PHE A 108 -6.27 4.60 12.07
N HIS A 109 -4.93 4.62 12.02
CA HIS A 109 -4.04 3.48 12.31
C HIS A 109 -2.98 3.85 13.35
N ASP A 110 -2.22 2.87 13.88
CA ASP A 110 -1.14 3.10 14.85
C ASP A 110 0.29 2.99 14.27
N LYS A 111 0.45 2.70 12.97
CA LYS A 111 1.80 2.68 12.34
C LYS A 111 2.57 4.01 12.39
N ALA A 112 1.92 5.14 12.71
CA ALA A 112 2.57 6.41 12.99
C ALA A 112 1.89 7.09 14.18
N ASN A 113 2.59 7.14 15.31
CA ASN A 113 2.13 7.58 16.63
C ASN A 113 2.70 8.94 17.05
N SER A 114 3.62 9.52 16.28
CA SER A 114 4.14 10.86 16.54
C SER A 114 4.60 11.60 15.29
N ARG A 115 4.72 12.93 15.39
CA ARG A 115 5.30 13.79 14.35
C ARG A 115 6.77 13.43 14.04
N SER A 116 7.47 12.77 14.96
CA SER A 116 8.86 12.36 14.78
C SER A 116 9.03 10.93 14.27
N ASP A 117 7.94 10.16 14.15
CA ASP A 117 8.04 8.77 13.73
C ASP A 117 8.58 8.70 12.30
N PRO A 118 9.60 7.85 12.05
CA PRO A 118 10.18 7.71 10.73
C PRO A 118 9.18 7.08 9.76
N VAL A 119 9.33 7.37 8.47
CA VAL A 119 8.51 6.76 7.41
C VAL A 119 9.34 5.75 6.66
N THR A 120 8.88 4.50 6.56
CA THR A 120 9.55 3.45 5.77
C THR A 120 9.52 3.80 4.27
N VAL A 121 10.69 3.69 3.63
CA VAL A 121 10.88 3.97 2.20
C VAL A 121 11.17 2.69 1.41
N ALA A 122 11.88 1.75 2.05
CA ALA A 122 12.23 0.45 1.50
C ALA A 122 12.53 -0.52 2.64
N SER A 123 12.11 -1.78 2.49
CA SER A 123 12.30 -2.81 3.52
C SER A 123 12.61 -4.17 2.90
N TYR A 124 13.07 -5.10 3.74
CA TYR A 124 13.20 -6.51 3.38
C TYR A 124 11.85 -7.12 2.99
N LYS A 125 10.77 -6.77 3.70
CA LYS A 125 9.41 -7.22 3.43
C LYS A 125 8.94 -6.83 2.03
N GLU A 126 9.24 -5.60 1.59
CA GLU A 126 8.99 -5.18 0.21
C GLU A 126 9.77 -6.04 -0.79
N ALA A 127 11.03 -6.35 -0.50
CA ALA A 127 11.85 -7.21 -1.36
C ALA A 127 11.28 -8.64 -1.45
N GLN A 128 10.79 -9.21 -0.34
CA GLN A 128 10.11 -10.50 -0.36
C GLN A 128 8.89 -10.47 -1.27
N LEU A 129 8.07 -9.43 -1.20
CA LEU A 129 6.91 -9.28 -2.08
C LEU A 129 7.30 -9.13 -3.57
N PHE A 130 8.48 -8.56 -3.88
CA PHE A 130 9.01 -8.60 -5.24
C PHE A 130 9.42 -10.00 -5.68
N ILE A 131 10.00 -10.81 -4.78
CA ILE A 131 10.30 -12.22 -5.04
C ILE A 131 9.00 -12.97 -5.33
N ALA A 132 7.97 -12.80 -4.50
CA ALA A 132 6.69 -13.48 -4.69
C ALA A 132 6.03 -13.11 -6.03
N GLU A 133 5.93 -11.81 -6.32
CA GLU A 133 5.33 -11.33 -7.57
C GLU A 133 6.13 -11.79 -8.80
N ALA A 134 7.45 -11.61 -8.80
CA ALA A 134 8.30 -12.00 -9.92
C ALA A 134 8.30 -13.51 -10.15
N SER A 135 8.33 -14.32 -9.08
CA SER A 135 8.29 -15.78 -9.19
C SER A 135 6.96 -16.26 -9.75
N ALA A 136 5.85 -15.70 -9.26
CA ALA A 136 4.52 -15.99 -9.79
C ALA A 136 4.42 -15.63 -11.28
N GLN A 137 4.93 -14.48 -11.71
CA GLN A 137 4.97 -14.07 -13.13
C GLN A 137 5.82 -15.01 -13.99
N LEU A 138 6.90 -15.56 -13.44
CA LEU A 138 7.75 -16.57 -14.08
C LEU A 138 7.21 -18.00 -13.96
N ASN A 139 5.99 -18.16 -13.44
CA ASN A 139 5.30 -19.44 -13.22
C ASN A 139 6.00 -20.37 -12.21
N ASP A 140 6.84 -19.81 -11.35
CA ASP A 140 7.34 -20.44 -10.13
C ASP A 140 6.40 -20.12 -8.97
N LEU A 141 5.28 -20.86 -8.94
CA LEU A 141 4.21 -20.65 -7.97
C LEU A 141 4.63 -21.10 -6.57
N THR A 142 5.49 -22.12 -6.46
CA THR A 142 5.97 -22.63 -5.17
C THR A 142 6.74 -21.56 -4.42
N THR A 143 7.71 -20.91 -5.05
CA THR A 143 8.46 -19.83 -4.41
C THR A 143 7.55 -18.66 -4.00
N ALA A 144 6.53 -18.34 -4.81
CA ALA A 144 5.59 -17.28 -4.46
C ALA A 144 4.74 -17.62 -3.23
N ILE A 145 4.24 -18.85 -3.14
CA ILE A 145 3.45 -19.35 -2.01
C ILE A 145 4.32 -19.42 -0.74
N ASP A 146 5.56 -19.90 -0.85
CA ASP A 146 6.49 -19.99 0.28
C ASP A 146 6.75 -18.61 0.89
N VAL A 147 6.98 -17.60 0.06
CA VAL A 147 7.18 -16.22 0.54
C VAL A 147 5.93 -15.65 1.23
N ILE A 148 4.73 -15.90 0.70
CA ILE A 148 3.48 -15.49 1.38
C ILE A 148 3.39 -16.17 2.74
N ASN A 149 3.67 -17.46 2.81
CA ASN A 149 3.60 -18.23 4.05
C ASN A 149 4.64 -17.78 5.09
N ASP A 150 5.82 -17.35 4.65
CA ASP A 150 6.82 -16.74 5.52
C ASP A 150 6.31 -15.42 6.12
N LEU A 151 5.64 -14.58 5.32
CA LEU A 151 5.03 -13.33 5.79
C LEU A 151 3.84 -13.58 6.73
N HIS A 152 2.96 -14.53 6.39
CA HIS A 152 1.86 -14.96 7.25
C HIS A 152 2.39 -15.48 8.59
N THR A 153 3.41 -16.34 8.57
CA THR A 153 4.05 -16.86 9.79
C THR A 153 4.65 -15.74 10.63
N ALA A 154 5.34 -14.77 10.02
CA ALA A 154 5.89 -13.62 10.73
C ALA A 154 4.81 -12.73 11.37
N ALA A 155 3.62 -12.68 10.78
CA ALA A 155 2.45 -11.96 11.30
C ALA A 155 1.58 -12.80 12.27
N GLY A 156 1.86 -14.10 12.43
CA GLY A 156 1.04 -15.00 13.23
C GLY A 156 -0.30 -15.37 12.58
N LEU A 157 -0.37 -15.36 11.25
CA LEU A 157 -1.54 -15.69 10.44
C LEU A 157 -1.50 -17.15 9.96
N PRO A 158 -2.67 -17.76 9.67
CA PRO A 158 -2.74 -19.07 9.04
C PRO A 158 -2.01 -19.09 7.69
N THR A 159 -1.25 -20.14 7.42
CA THR A 159 -0.57 -20.31 6.12
C THR A 159 -1.58 -20.61 5.02
N TRP A 160 -1.35 -20.07 3.84
CA TRP A 160 -2.11 -20.33 2.64
C TRP A 160 -1.69 -21.62 1.95
N GLY A 161 -2.68 -22.46 1.61
CA GLY A 161 -2.48 -23.73 0.90
C GLY A 161 -2.03 -23.58 -0.56
N GLY A 162 -2.14 -22.38 -1.11
CA GLY A 162 -1.72 -22.08 -2.48
C GLY A 162 -2.75 -22.45 -3.55
N SER A 163 -2.40 -22.17 -4.81
CA SER A 163 -3.17 -22.54 -5.99
C SER A 163 -2.23 -22.96 -7.12
N ALA A 164 -2.69 -23.89 -7.97
CA ALA A 164 -1.99 -24.25 -9.20
C ALA A 164 -2.26 -23.24 -10.35
N ASP A 165 -3.22 -22.34 -10.17
CA ASP A 165 -3.55 -21.29 -11.13
C ASP A 165 -2.70 -20.04 -10.86
N GLN A 166 -1.92 -19.64 -11.87
CA GLN A 166 -1.05 -18.47 -11.81
C GLN A 166 -1.82 -17.19 -11.50
N ALA A 167 -3.03 -17.02 -12.07
CA ALA A 167 -3.82 -15.81 -11.86
C ALA A 167 -4.30 -15.70 -10.40
N THR A 168 -4.73 -16.82 -9.81
CA THR A 168 -5.08 -16.89 -8.39
C THR A 168 -3.90 -16.53 -7.49
N VAL A 169 -2.69 -17.06 -7.76
CA VAL A 169 -1.48 -16.72 -7.01
C VAL A 169 -1.13 -15.24 -7.13
N LEU A 170 -1.19 -14.68 -8.34
CA LEU A 170 -0.93 -13.25 -8.55
C LEU A 170 -1.94 -12.37 -7.81
N ALA A 171 -3.24 -12.70 -7.84
CA ALA A 171 -4.25 -11.96 -7.09
C ALA A 171 -4.00 -12.02 -5.58
N HIS A 172 -3.61 -13.19 -5.06
CA HIS A 172 -3.27 -13.36 -3.65
C HIS A 172 -2.02 -12.55 -3.27
N VAL A 173 -0.97 -12.54 -4.11
CA VAL A 173 0.21 -11.68 -3.92
C VAL A 173 -0.17 -10.20 -3.91
N GLN A 174 -1.09 -9.76 -4.79
CA GLN A 174 -1.51 -8.35 -4.85
C GLN A 174 -2.23 -7.90 -3.57
N ASP A 175 -3.10 -8.73 -2.99
CA ASP A 175 -3.74 -8.40 -1.70
C ASP A 175 -2.74 -8.50 -0.53
N GLU A 176 -1.80 -9.45 -0.57
CA GLU A 176 -0.73 -9.52 0.44
C GLU A 176 0.15 -8.26 0.42
N ARG A 177 0.50 -7.76 -0.76
CA ARG A 177 1.22 -6.48 -0.93
C ARG A 177 0.45 -5.31 -0.32
N LYS A 178 -0.86 -5.25 -0.59
CA LYS A 178 -1.75 -4.22 -0.05
C LYS A 178 -1.74 -4.24 1.49
N ARG A 179 -1.76 -5.42 2.10
CA ARG A 179 -1.79 -5.61 3.56
C ARG A 179 -0.45 -5.32 4.22
N GLU A 180 0.63 -5.93 3.72
CA GLU A 180 1.97 -5.79 4.30
C GLU A 180 2.47 -4.34 4.19
N LEU A 181 2.29 -3.71 3.02
CA LEU A 181 2.77 -2.35 2.73
C LEU A 181 1.72 -1.28 3.07
N PHE A 182 0.71 -1.62 3.87
CA PHE A 182 -0.32 -0.67 4.31
C PHE A 182 0.33 0.57 4.94
N VAL A 183 -0.03 1.74 4.42
CA VAL A 183 0.47 3.08 4.77
C VAL A 183 2.00 3.26 4.70
N GLU A 184 2.70 2.43 3.93
CA GLU A 184 4.15 2.57 3.72
C GLU A 184 4.45 3.17 2.34
N GLY A 185 5.50 4.01 2.29
CA GLY A 185 6.31 4.29 1.09
C GLY A 185 5.62 4.73 -0.22
N GLY A 186 4.32 5.01 -0.23
CA GLY A 186 3.55 5.34 -1.44
C GLY A 186 3.31 4.14 -2.39
N HIS A 187 3.39 2.90 -1.90
CA HIS A 187 3.29 1.70 -2.75
C HIS A 187 1.92 1.54 -3.41
N ARG A 188 0.85 1.87 -2.68
CA ARG A 188 -0.53 1.64 -3.12
C ARG A 188 -0.86 2.31 -4.45
N LEU A 189 -0.46 3.57 -4.65
CA LEU A 189 -0.72 4.30 -5.91
C LEU A 189 -0.05 3.60 -7.10
N ASN A 190 1.21 3.19 -6.95
CA ASN A 190 1.92 2.46 -8.00
C ASN A 190 1.27 1.10 -8.29
N ASP A 191 0.86 0.38 -7.25
CA ASP A 191 0.18 -0.92 -7.42
C ASP A 191 -1.21 -0.75 -8.07
N MET A 192 -1.93 0.35 -7.80
CA MET A 192 -3.18 0.67 -8.53
C MET A 192 -2.94 0.81 -10.02
N LEU A 193 -1.92 1.59 -10.40
CA LEU A 193 -1.58 1.81 -11.81
C LEU A 193 -1.12 0.53 -12.50
N ARG A 194 -0.31 -0.30 -11.83
CA ARG A 194 0.28 -1.52 -12.41
C ARG A 194 -0.71 -2.67 -12.55
N PHE A 195 -1.57 -2.85 -11.55
CA PHE A 195 -2.54 -3.94 -11.52
C PHE A 195 -3.91 -3.54 -12.06
N GLY A 196 -4.11 -2.26 -12.41
CA GLY A 196 -5.39 -1.75 -12.88
C GLY A 196 -6.46 -1.79 -11.80
N VAL A 197 -6.07 -1.53 -10.54
CA VAL A 197 -7.04 -1.45 -9.44
C VAL A 197 -7.82 -0.14 -9.58
N PRO A 198 -9.17 -0.18 -9.60
CA PRO A 198 -10.00 1.02 -9.76
C PRO A 198 -9.67 2.13 -8.75
N PHE A 199 -9.63 3.37 -9.22
CA PHE A 199 -9.55 4.56 -8.39
C PHE A 199 -10.92 4.92 -7.81
N LEU A 200 -10.96 5.77 -6.78
CA LEU A 200 -12.24 6.27 -6.28
C LEU A 200 -12.98 7.01 -7.40
N GLY A 201 -14.27 6.69 -7.57
CA GLY A 201 -15.06 7.17 -8.70
C GLY A 201 -15.19 6.15 -9.84
N ASP A 202 -14.24 5.23 -9.98
CA ASP A 202 -14.28 4.20 -11.03
C ASP A 202 -15.24 3.06 -10.65
N PRO A 203 -15.86 2.38 -11.64
CA PRO A 203 -16.63 1.17 -11.41
C PRO A 203 -15.82 0.12 -10.64
N GLY A 204 -16.39 -0.41 -9.55
CA GLY A 204 -15.74 -1.42 -8.70
C GLY A 204 -14.84 -0.85 -7.60
N SER A 205 -14.76 0.48 -7.46
CA SER A 205 -14.14 1.13 -6.30
C SER A 205 -15.09 1.25 -5.10
N ASP A 206 -14.58 1.78 -3.98
CA ASP A 206 -15.38 2.09 -2.79
C ASP A 206 -16.43 3.21 -3.08
N PHE A 207 -16.27 3.98 -4.16
CA PHE A 207 -17.22 5.00 -4.66
C PHE A 207 -17.51 4.79 -6.15
N PRO A 208 -18.31 3.77 -6.51
CA PRO A 208 -18.41 3.29 -7.90
C PRO A 208 -19.28 4.15 -8.83
N ASN A 209 -19.91 5.21 -8.30
CA ASN A 209 -20.84 6.08 -9.03
C ASN A 209 -20.20 7.37 -9.53
N GLY A 210 -18.87 7.51 -9.43
CA GLY A 210 -18.16 8.73 -9.80
C GLY A 210 -18.34 9.90 -8.83
N LEU A 211 -19.06 9.70 -7.72
CA LEU A 211 -19.40 10.76 -6.76
C LEU A 211 -18.76 10.49 -5.40
N ASP A 212 -18.22 11.53 -4.78
CA ASP A 212 -17.74 11.49 -3.41
C ASP A 212 -18.90 11.46 -2.39
N GLN A 213 -18.57 11.39 -1.10
CA GLN A 213 -19.55 11.35 -0.02
C GLN A 213 -20.44 12.61 0.08
N THR A 214 -20.06 13.71 -0.59
CA THR A 214 -20.81 14.97 -0.66
C THR A 214 -21.63 15.11 -1.94
N GLY A 215 -21.46 14.19 -2.89
CA GLY A 215 -22.09 14.23 -4.21
C GLY A 215 -21.30 15.01 -5.26
N ALA A 216 -20.03 15.34 -5.00
CA ALA A 216 -19.15 15.96 -5.98
C ALA A 216 -18.49 14.90 -6.87
N GLU A 217 -18.25 15.21 -8.13
CA GLU A 217 -17.61 14.29 -9.07
C GLU A 217 -16.11 14.12 -8.76
N PHE A 218 -15.63 12.88 -8.78
CA PHE A 218 -14.19 12.61 -8.80
C PHE A 218 -13.59 13.08 -10.13
N GLY A 219 -12.37 13.62 -10.08
CA GLY A 219 -11.59 13.91 -11.28
C GLY A 219 -11.13 12.63 -11.98
N ASP A 220 -10.78 12.74 -13.26
CA ASP A 220 -10.28 11.64 -14.10
C ASP A 220 -8.75 11.46 -14.03
N VAL A 221 -8.08 12.27 -13.22
CA VAL A 221 -6.62 12.31 -13.12
C VAL A 221 -6.10 11.20 -12.20
N THR A 222 -5.35 10.26 -12.78
CA THR A 222 -4.70 9.14 -12.07
C THR A 222 -3.20 9.33 -11.87
N CYS A 223 -2.59 10.25 -12.62
CA CYS A 223 -1.16 10.57 -12.60
C CYS A 223 -0.93 12.05 -12.31
N PHE A 224 0.19 12.40 -11.70
CA PHE A 224 0.56 13.80 -11.55
C PHE A 224 0.81 14.43 -12.92
N GLU A 225 0.07 15.49 -13.21
CA GLU A 225 0.29 16.28 -14.43
C GLU A 225 1.71 16.85 -14.45
N LEU A 226 2.24 17.01 -15.66
CA LEU A 226 3.50 17.71 -15.83
C LEU A 226 3.33 19.15 -15.31
N PRO A 227 4.23 19.66 -14.44
CA PRO A 227 4.12 21.02 -13.94
C PRO A 227 4.02 22.03 -15.08
N LEU A 228 3.12 23.01 -14.96
CA LEU A 228 2.94 24.05 -15.99
C LEU A 228 4.26 24.74 -16.38
N VAL A 229 5.18 24.90 -15.43
CA VAL A 229 6.51 25.48 -15.71
C VAL A 229 7.32 24.63 -16.69
N GLU A 230 7.18 23.31 -16.66
CA GLU A 230 7.86 22.39 -17.57
C GLU A 230 7.14 22.33 -18.92
N SER A 231 5.80 22.26 -18.93
CA SER A 231 5.03 22.21 -20.19
C SER A 231 5.09 23.50 -21.00
N LEU A 232 5.17 24.67 -20.35
CA LEU A 232 5.23 25.95 -21.04
C LEU A 232 6.63 26.33 -21.53
N ASN A 233 7.69 25.85 -20.85
CA ASN A 233 9.06 26.28 -21.14
C ASN A 233 9.89 25.24 -21.88
N ASN A 234 9.48 23.96 -21.91
CA ASN A 234 10.21 22.92 -22.62
C ASN A 234 9.62 22.67 -24.02
N PRO A 235 10.27 23.11 -25.10
CA PRO A 235 9.76 22.95 -26.46
C PRO A 235 9.69 21.48 -26.92
N ASN A 236 10.28 20.55 -26.16
CA ASN A 236 10.25 19.11 -26.46
C ASN A 236 9.07 18.38 -25.79
N VAL A 237 8.28 19.07 -24.97
CA VAL A 237 7.16 18.48 -24.22
C VAL A 237 5.90 19.25 -24.61
N GLY A 238 5.45 19.01 -25.85
CA GLY A 238 4.25 19.64 -26.43
C GLY A 238 2.98 18.93 -26.00
N GLY A 239 1.95 19.74 -25.67
CA GLY A 239 0.66 19.32 -25.11
C GLY A 239 -0.32 18.68 -26.08
#